data_AF-A0A1B9L309-F1
#
_entry.id   AF-A0A1B9L309-F1
#
_cell.length_a   1.000
_cell.length_b   1.000
_cell.length_c   1.000
_cell.angle_alpha   90.00
_cell.angle_beta   90.00
_cell.angle_gamma   90.00
#
_symmetry.space_group_name_H-M   'P 1'
#
loop_
_entity.id
_entity.type
_entity.pdbx_description
1 polymer ?
#
loop_
_entity_poly.entity_id
_entity_poly.type
_entity_poly.pdbx_seq_one_letter_code
_entity_poly.pdbx_strand_id
1 'polypeptide(L)'
;LYKSVYKVGEPAYIVEISNFIPIKYNQAFKNDPKFVIEGIALQHWNEDKLPKFLLPFARSYQNGFLCINIDTGAIYQYLRSVWDTTLSKEQNFEKNSIYLSESLEHFLGCLTADEEDNDYAIEYEDIKPRKSNQFYHSEKSIDTNDIAEIESILKIKIPEQLKAFLLKQNGGMPENNTWIDPQGEYDYVMIHELVPIKYYATLNDNKAYLMDHIAQQFWNRELLSKQLLPFANDAGGNYFCININNEKIYYCTFDTWSDNLSVLDNQSKSTLFLCESFNEFMSKLICDEDLEDF
;
A
#
# COMPACT_ATOMS: atom_id res chain seq x y z
N LEU A 1 0.78 -9.39 -14.10
CA LEU A 1 0.17 -10.17 -15.20
C LEU A 1 -0.97 -9.38 -15.81
N TYR A 2 -0.60 -8.41 -16.66
CA TYR A 2 -1.52 -7.58 -17.42
C TYR A 2 -2.24 -8.43 -18.45
N LYS A 3 -3.52 -8.13 -18.68
CA LYS A 3 -4.32 -8.81 -19.69
C LYS A 3 -5.11 -7.76 -20.47
N SER A 4 -4.71 -7.55 -21.71
CA SER A 4 -5.35 -6.68 -22.68
C SER A 4 -6.35 -7.50 -23.51
N VAL A 5 -7.41 -6.87 -24.02
CA VAL A 5 -8.33 -7.49 -24.97
C VAL A 5 -8.23 -6.76 -26.31
N TYR A 6 -8.00 -7.50 -27.39
CA TYR A 6 -8.14 -6.99 -28.75
C TYR A 6 -9.53 -7.31 -29.30
N LYS A 7 -10.37 -6.28 -29.48
CA LYS A 7 -11.55 -6.41 -30.34
C LYS A 7 -11.19 -5.96 -31.76
N VAL A 8 -11.27 -6.88 -32.72
CA VAL A 8 -11.09 -6.57 -34.14
C VAL A 8 -12.36 -5.86 -34.64
N GLY A 9 -12.29 -4.54 -34.78
CA GLY A 9 -13.26 -3.66 -35.43
C GLY A 9 -12.73 -2.23 -35.40
N GLU A 10 -12.88 -1.44 -36.46
CA GLU A 10 -12.31 -0.09 -36.53
C GLU A 10 -13.19 0.96 -35.81
N PRO A 11 -12.60 1.80 -34.93
CA PRO A 11 -11.27 1.68 -34.34
C PRO A 11 -11.22 0.59 -33.25
N ALA A 12 -10.07 -0.09 -33.13
CA ALA A 12 -9.88 -1.16 -32.15
C ALA A 12 -10.08 -0.61 -30.73
N TYR A 13 -11.03 -1.21 -30.00
CA TYR A 13 -11.29 -0.85 -28.61
C TYR A 13 -10.48 -1.75 -27.69
N ILE A 14 -9.44 -1.19 -27.08
CA ILE A 14 -8.55 -1.88 -26.15
C ILE A 14 -8.96 -1.54 -24.72
N VAL A 15 -9.11 -2.57 -23.90
CA VAL A 15 -9.37 -2.45 -22.47
C VAL A 15 -8.30 -3.19 -21.71
N GLU A 16 -7.63 -2.47 -20.81
CA GLU A 16 -6.65 -3.02 -19.89
C GLU A 16 -7.29 -3.33 -18.55
N ILE A 17 -7.09 -4.55 -18.07
CA ILE A 17 -7.59 -5.01 -16.77
C ILE A 17 -6.52 -4.75 -15.71
N SER A 18 -6.87 -4.01 -14.66
CA SER A 18 -5.97 -3.82 -13.52
C SER A 18 -5.96 -5.03 -12.59
N ASN A 19 -7.15 -5.53 -12.25
CA ASN A 19 -7.30 -6.70 -11.39
C ASN A 19 -8.70 -7.30 -11.48
N PHE A 20 -8.80 -8.60 -11.24
CA PHE A 20 -10.07 -9.26 -10.95
C PHE A 20 -10.49 -8.97 -9.50
N ILE A 21 -11.79 -8.82 -9.28
CA ILE A 21 -12.36 -8.56 -7.96
C ILE A 21 -12.66 -9.92 -7.30
N PRO A 22 -12.16 -10.19 -6.08
CA PRO A 22 -12.49 -11.43 -5.38
C PRO A 22 -13.99 -11.56 -5.10
N ILE A 23 -14.55 -12.75 -5.33
CA ILE A 23 -15.95 -13.05 -4.98
C ILE A 23 -16.15 -13.00 -3.46
N LYS A 24 -15.20 -13.57 -2.72
CA LYS A 24 -15.21 -13.64 -1.25
C LYS A 24 -13.78 -13.65 -0.74
N TYR A 25 -13.55 -13.02 0.41
CA TYR A 25 -12.26 -12.90 1.08
C TYR A 25 -11.23 -12.16 0.23
N ASN A 26 -11.05 -10.88 0.53
CA ASN A 26 -10.00 -10.08 -0.07
C ASN A 26 -8.90 -9.84 0.97
N GLN A 27 -7.87 -10.68 0.96
CA GLN A 27 -6.77 -10.59 1.93
C GLN A 27 -6.08 -9.24 1.87
N ALA A 28 -5.92 -8.68 0.66
CA ALA A 28 -5.35 -7.37 0.41
C ALA A 28 -6.12 -6.19 1.06
N PHE A 29 -7.31 -6.47 1.61
CA PHE A 29 -8.11 -5.50 2.34
C PHE A 29 -8.61 -6.10 3.66
N LYS A 30 -7.84 -7.01 4.28
CA LYS A 30 -8.16 -7.67 5.56
C LYS A 30 -9.57 -8.31 5.56
N ASN A 31 -10.01 -8.79 4.40
CA ASN A 31 -11.34 -9.33 4.15
C ASN A 31 -12.49 -8.32 4.35
N ASP A 32 -12.23 -7.02 4.22
CA ASP A 32 -13.27 -5.99 4.24
C ASP A 32 -14.29 -6.26 3.11
N PRO A 33 -15.59 -6.46 3.46
CA PRO A 33 -16.64 -6.74 2.49
C PRO A 33 -16.77 -5.69 1.37
N LYS A 34 -16.31 -4.46 1.58
CA LYS A 34 -16.36 -3.39 0.56
C LYS A 34 -15.43 -3.62 -0.62
N PHE A 35 -14.49 -4.55 -0.51
CA PHE A 35 -13.49 -4.83 -1.55
C PHE A 35 -13.68 -6.20 -2.21
N VAL A 36 -14.84 -6.84 -2.00
CA VAL A 36 -15.28 -8.04 -2.75
C VAL A 36 -16.43 -7.69 -3.68
N ILE A 37 -16.74 -8.57 -4.63
CA ILE A 37 -17.80 -8.37 -5.63
C ILE A 37 -19.12 -7.96 -4.96
N GLU A 38 -19.51 -8.64 -3.88
CA GLU A 38 -20.77 -8.36 -3.17
C GLU A 38 -20.85 -6.92 -2.65
N GLY A 39 -19.85 -6.47 -1.87
CA GLY A 39 -19.90 -5.13 -1.29
C GLY A 39 -19.74 -4.03 -2.33
N ILE A 40 -18.91 -4.23 -3.36
CA ILE A 40 -18.77 -3.27 -4.46
C ILE A 40 -20.10 -3.14 -5.21
N ALA A 41 -20.74 -4.26 -5.56
CA ALA A 41 -22.02 -4.26 -6.26
C ALA A 41 -23.11 -3.59 -5.42
N LEU A 42 -23.27 -3.99 -4.15
CA LEU A 42 -24.26 -3.42 -3.24
C LEU A 42 -24.09 -1.92 -3.08
N GLN A 43 -22.86 -1.44 -2.90
CA GLN A 43 -22.58 -0.02 -2.76
C GLN A 43 -23.03 0.75 -4.02
N HIS A 44 -22.59 0.33 -5.20
CA HIS A 44 -22.87 1.07 -6.43
C HIS A 44 -24.33 0.98 -6.86
N TRP A 45 -25.00 -0.14 -6.58
CA TRP A 45 -26.43 -0.29 -6.82
C TRP A 45 -27.29 0.55 -5.86
N ASN A 46 -26.88 0.70 -4.60
CA ASN A 46 -27.59 1.55 -3.63
C ASN A 46 -27.40 3.04 -3.91
N GLU A 47 -26.24 3.42 -4.47
CA GLU A 47 -25.93 4.80 -4.85
C GLU A 47 -26.44 5.15 -6.27
N ASP A 48 -27.16 4.26 -6.95
CA ASP A 48 -27.62 4.44 -8.34
C ASP A 48 -26.47 4.75 -9.33
N LYS A 49 -25.25 4.28 -9.03
CA LYS A 49 -24.02 4.49 -9.83
C LYS A 49 -23.71 3.35 -10.78
N LEU A 50 -24.44 2.24 -10.69
CA LEU A 50 -24.29 1.09 -11.58
C LEU A 50 -25.67 0.44 -11.81
N PRO A 51 -25.99 -0.02 -13.02
CA PRO A 51 -27.22 -0.76 -13.26
C PRO A 51 -27.23 -2.08 -12.47
N LYS A 52 -28.37 -2.42 -11.87
CA LYS A 52 -28.52 -3.65 -11.05
C LYS A 52 -28.34 -4.95 -11.83
N PHE A 53 -28.52 -4.92 -13.15
CA PHE A 53 -28.27 -6.06 -14.02
C PHE A 53 -26.77 -6.23 -14.39
N LEU A 54 -25.91 -5.29 -14.02
CA LEU A 54 -24.46 -5.37 -14.23
C LEU A 54 -23.76 -5.68 -12.91
N LEU A 55 -23.13 -6.85 -12.82
CA LEU A 55 -22.31 -7.26 -11.69
C LEU A 55 -20.83 -7.01 -12.00
N PRO A 56 -20.12 -6.16 -11.23
CA PRO A 56 -18.70 -5.89 -11.48
C PRO A 56 -17.85 -7.10 -11.05
N PHE A 57 -16.95 -7.55 -11.92
CA PHE A 57 -16.04 -8.67 -11.65
C PHE A 57 -14.56 -8.33 -11.84
N ALA A 58 -14.23 -7.21 -12.50
CA ALA A 58 -12.87 -6.72 -12.63
C ALA A 58 -12.83 -5.18 -12.66
N ARG A 59 -11.65 -4.60 -12.50
CA ARG A 59 -11.40 -3.16 -12.66
C ARG A 59 -10.58 -2.91 -13.92
N SER A 60 -10.87 -1.80 -14.60
CA SER A 60 -10.08 -1.32 -15.74
C SER A 60 -9.24 -0.10 -15.34
N TYR A 61 -8.03 0.05 -15.89
CA TYR A 61 -7.18 1.25 -15.67
C TYR A 61 -7.84 2.55 -16.14
N GLN A 62 -8.72 2.46 -17.14
CA GLN A 62 -9.49 3.59 -17.69
C GLN A 62 -10.65 4.07 -16.78
N ASN A 63 -10.54 3.87 -15.46
CA ASN A 63 -11.51 4.33 -14.45
C ASN A 63 -12.94 3.75 -14.62
N GLY A 64 -13.02 2.42 -14.68
CA GLY A 64 -14.28 1.69 -14.89
C GLY A 64 -14.28 0.30 -14.26
N PHE A 65 -15.44 -0.36 -14.35
CA PHE A 65 -15.59 -1.78 -14.03
C PHE A 65 -15.71 -2.59 -15.31
N LEU A 66 -15.19 -3.81 -15.28
CA LEU A 66 -15.71 -4.86 -16.14
C LEU A 66 -16.86 -5.54 -15.42
N CYS A 67 -17.99 -5.62 -16.10
CA CYS A 67 -19.24 -6.10 -15.57
C CYS A 67 -19.76 -7.26 -16.41
N ILE A 68 -20.34 -8.25 -15.74
CA ILE A 68 -21.15 -9.28 -16.38
C ILE A 68 -22.62 -8.87 -16.25
N ASN A 69 -23.34 -8.92 -17.36
CA ASN A 69 -24.78 -8.82 -17.35
C ASN A 69 -25.34 -10.11 -16.73
N ILE A 70 -26.02 -10.01 -15.60
CA ILE A 70 -26.48 -11.17 -14.83
C ILE A 70 -27.60 -11.95 -15.54
N ASP A 71 -28.32 -11.30 -16.46
CA ASP A 71 -29.42 -11.89 -17.20
C ASP A 71 -28.93 -12.58 -18.48
N THR A 72 -27.90 -12.03 -19.13
CA THR A 72 -27.45 -12.50 -20.46
C THR A 72 -26.07 -13.16 -20.47
N GLY A 73 -25.25 -12.95 -19.44
CA GLY A 73 -23.86 -13.39 -19.39
C GLY A 73 -22.89 -12.53 -20.21
N ALA A 74 -23.38 -11.52 -20.93
CA ALA A 74 -22.54 -10.64 -21.74
C ALA A 74 -21.65 -9.74 -20.88
N ILE A 75 -20.46 -9.43 -21.39
CA ILE A 75 -19.43 -8.65 -20.72
C ILE A 75 -19.42 -7.22 -21.25
N TYR A 76 -19.45 -6.27 -20.33
CA TYR A 76 -19.41 -4.84 -20.59
C TYR A 76 -18.28 -4.17 -19.81
N GLN A 77 -17.67 -3.13 -20.37
CA GLN A 77 -17.01 -2.12 -19.57
C GLN A 77 -18.03 -1.07 -19.16
N TYR A 78 -18.06 -0.71 -17.88
CA TYR A 78 -18.86 0.36 -17.35
C TYR A 78 -17.97 1.52 -16.90
N LEU A 79 -18.07 2.67 -17.57
CA LEU A 79 -17.28 3.86 -17.26
C LEU A 79 -17.95 4.68 -16.14
N ARG A 80 -17.25 4.87 -15.01
CA ARG A 80 -17.86 5.47 -13.80
C ARG A 80 -17.91 7.00 -13.79
N SER A 81 -17.05 7.65 -14.55
CA SER A 81 -16.77 9.09 -14.40
C SER A 81 -17.39 9.96 -15.51
N VAL A 82 -18.33 9.41 -16.28
CA VAL A 82 -18.97 10.10 -17.41
C VAL A 82 -20.45 10.25 -17.10
N TRP A 83 -20.83 11.28 -16.34
CA TRP A 83 -22.25 11.57 -16.10
C TRP A 83 -22.69 12.81 -16.87
N ASP A 84 -23.67 12.64 -17.74
CA ASP A 84 -24.25 13.71 -18.54
C ASP A 84 -25.53 14.20 -17.90
N THR A 85 -25.53 15.44 -17.41
CA THR A 85 -26.69 16.05 -16.74
C THR A 85 -27.87 16.31 -17.68
N THR A 86 -27.68 16.17 -19.00
CA THR A 86 -28.74 16.33 -20.01
C THR A 86 -29.46 15.03 -20.34
N LEU A 87 -28.95 13.88 -19.88
CA LEU A 87 -29.50 12.55 -20.14
C LEU A 87 -30.25 12.00 -18.92
N SER A 88 -31.23 11.12 -19.15
CA SER A 88 -31.85 10.34 -18.07
C SER A 88 -30.83 9.39 -17.41
N LYS A 89 -31.20 8.80 -16.27
CA LYS A 89 -30.37 7.79 -15.60
C LYS A 89 -30.12 6.59 -16.50
N GLU A 90 -31.16 6.09 -17.15
CA GLU A 90 -31.12 4.93 -18.04
C GLU A 90 -30.26 5.23 -19.28
N GLN A 91 -30.38 6.44 -19.82
CA GLN A 91 -29.56 6.88 -20.96
C GLN A 91 -28.08 7.03 -20.58
N ASN A 92 -27.77 7.52 -19.37
CA ASN A 92 -26.40 7.54 -18.86
C ASN A 92 -25.85 6.13 -18.68
N PHE A 93 -26.66 5.21 -18.15
CA PHE A 93 -26.27 3.82 -18.01
C PHE A 93 -25.95 3.17 -19.35
N GLU A 94 -26.80 3.35 -20.36
CA GLU A 94 -26.56 2.84 -21.71
C GLU A 94 -25.30 3.46 -22.33
N LYS A 95 -25.15 4.80 -22.25
CA LYS A 95 -23.96 5.53 -22.73
C LYS A 95 -22.66 5.03 -22.10
N ASN A 96 -22.70 4.67 -20.82
CA ASN A 96 -21.52 4.25 -20.06
C ASN A 96 -21.23 2.76 -20.15
N SER A 97 -22.11 1.97 -20.76
CA SER A 97 -21.99 0.52 -20.94
C SER A 97 -21.45 0.18 -22.33
N ILE A 98 -20.17 -0.15 -22.40
CA ILE A 98 -19.50 -0.53 -23.65
C ILE A 98 -19.45 -2.05 -23.76
N TYR A 99 -20.06 -2.61 -24.80
CA TYR A 99 -20.10 -4.06 -25.01
C TYR A 99 -18.74 -4.61 -25.44
N LEU A 100 -18.24 -5.61 -24.71
CA LEU A 100 -16.96 -6.26 -24.97
C LEU A 100 -17.12 -7.65 -25.59
N SER A 101 -17.93 -8.51 -24.99
CA SER A 101 -18.08 -9.91 -25.40
C SER A 101 -19.42 -10.50 -24.96
N GLU A 102 -19.86 -11.55 -25.63
CA GLU A 102 -21.11 -12.26 -25.41
C GLU A 102 -21.10 -13.16 -24.17
N SER A 103 -19.91 -13.55 -23.69
CA SER A 103 -19.77 -14.43 -22.53
C SER A 103 -18.45 -14.20 -21.81
N LEU A 104 -18.40 -14.58 -20.53
CA LEU A 104 -17.15 -14.56 -19.75
C LEU A 104 -16.10 -15.49 -20.37
N GLU A 105 -16.48 -16.66 -20.85
CA GLU A 105 -15.55 -17.63 -21.45
C GLU A 105 -14.87 -17.05 -22.70
N HIS A 106 -15.67 -16.50 -23.63
CA HIS A 106 -15.13 -15.86 -24.82
C HIS A 106 -14.26 -14.64 -24.46
N PHE A 107 -14.73 -13.81 -23.52
CA PHE A 107 -13.96 -12.68 -23.02
C PHE A 107 -12.58 -13.10 -22.48
N LEU A 108 -12.53 -14.12 -21.60
CA LEU A 108 -11.29 -14.63 -21.03
C LEU A 108 -10.36 -15.24 -22.10
N GLY A 109 -10.94 -15.86 -23.14
CA GLY A 109 -10.19 -16.40 -24.27
C GLY A 109 -9.57 -15.33 -25.18
N CYS A 110 -10.08 -14.10 -25.16
CA CYS A 110 -9.51 -12.96 -25.89
C CYS A 110 -8.46 -12.18 -25.09
N LEU A 111 -8.18 -12.57 -23.84
CA LEU A 111 -7.18 -11.90 -23.02
C LEU A 111 -5.77 -12.27 -23.50
N THR A 112 -5.02 -11.26 -23.89
CA THR A 112 -3.60 -11.35 -24.24
C THR A 112 -2.78 -10.70 -23.14
N ALA A 113 -1.65 -11.30 -22.76
CA ALA A 113 -0.65 -10.54 -22.02
C ALA A 113 -0.07 -9.48 -22.97
N ASP A 114 0.13 -8.26 -22.48
CA ASP A 114 0.89 -7.29 -23.25
C ASP A 114 2.36 -7.77 -23.30
N GLU A 115 2.87 -8.04 -24.50
CA GLU A 115 4.24 -8.53 -24.68
C GLU A 115 5.25 -7.37 -24.55
N GLU A 116 4.83 -6.12 -24.67
CA GLU A 116 5.68 -4.94 -24.42
C GLU A 116 5.82 -4.64 -22.92
N ASP A 117 4.88 -5.10 -22.07
CA ASP A 117 5.02 -5.09 -20.61
C ASP A 117 5.82 -6.29 -20.07
N ASN A 118 6.29 -7.21 -20.91
CA ASN A 118 7.14 -8.31 -20.45
C ASN A 118 8.59 -7.88 -20.20
N ASP A 119 9.01 -6.70 -20.69
CA ASP A 119 10.27 -6.04 -20.28
C ASP A 119 10.10 -5.19 -19.01
N TYR A 120 8.87 -4.79 -18.66
CA TYR A 120 8.55 -3.97 -17.46
C TYR A 120 7.89 -4.75 -16.33
N ALA A 121 7.48 -5.99 -16.56
CA ALA A 121 7.17 -6.94 -15.50
C ALA A 121 8.50 -7.42 -14.92
N ILE A 122 9.20 -6.54 -14.21
CA ILE A 122 10.20 -7.00 -13.26
C ILE A 122 9.45 -7.94 -12.33
N GLU A 123 9.70 -9.24 -12.42
CA GLU A 123 9.43 -10.08 -11.28
C GLU A 123 10.31 -9.48 -10.17
N TYR A 124 9.70 -8.78 -9.21
CA TYR A 124 10.39 -8.30 -8.00
C TYR A 124 11.21 -9.41 -7.32
N GLU A 125 11.00 -10.68 -7.69
CA GLU A 125 11.81 -11.85 -7.35
C GLU A 125 13.29 -11.75 -7.78
N ASP A 126 13.62 -10.98 -8.84
CA ASP A 126 14.99 -10.80 -9.32
C ASP A 126 15.73 -9.62 -8.68
N ILE A 127 15.01 -8.61 -8.19
CA ILE A 127 15.63 -7.48 -7.47
C ILE A 127 15.97 -7.93 -6.05
N LYS A 128 17.26 -8.07 -5.80
CA LYS A 128 17.79 -8.55 -4.52
C LYS A 128 18.44 -7.40 -3.77
N PRO A 129 18.38 -7.42 -2.43
CA PRO A 129 19.12 -6.48 -1.59
C PRO A 129 20.59 -6.40 -2.03
N ARG A 130 21.11 -5.18 -2.23
CA ARG A 130 22.54 -5.00 -2.45
C ARG A 130 23.31 -5.64 -1.27
N LYS A 131 24.41 -6.32 -1.57
CA LYS A 131 25.14 -7.19 -0.61
C LYS A 131 25.58 -6.48 0.68
N SER A 132 25.81 -5.16 0.59
CA SER A 132 26.11 -4.29 1.73
C SER A 132 25.13 -3.14 1.68
N ASN A 133 24.42 -2.88 2.79
CA ASN A 133 23.58 -1.68 2.90
C ASN A 133 24.43 -0.54 3.45
N GLN A 134 24.73 0.46 2.62
CA GLN A 134 25.40 1.68 3.07
C GLN A 134 24.42 2.62 3.78
N PHE A 135 24.93 3.41 4.73
CA PHE A 135 24.12 4.40 5.44
C PHE A 135 24.74 5.79 5.28
N TYR A 136 24.02 6.68 4.59
CA TYR A 136 24.41 8.07 4.38
C TYR A 136 23.89 8.94 5.52
N HIS A 137 24.56 10.07 5.77
CA HIS A 137 24.11 11.03 6.79
C HIS A 137 23.90 10.45 8.20
N SER A 138 24.65 9.39 8.53
CA SER A 138 24.63 8.77 9.85
C SER A 138 24.99 9.77 10.93
N GLU A 139 24.27 9.70 12.06
CA GLU A 139 24.55 10.52 13.22
C GLU A 139 25.70 9.95 14.05
N LYS A 140 26.16 10.74 15.03
CA LYS A 140 27.19 10.29 15.96
C LYS A 140 26.78 8.99 16.66
N SER A 141 27.73 8.08 16.82
CA SER A 141 27.51 6.80 17.49
C SER A 141 27.02 6.98 18.93
N ILE A 142 26.14 6.07 19.33
CA ILE A 142 25.55 6.02 20.67
C ILE A 142 26.07 4.81 21.44
N ASP A 143 25.83 4.79 22.74
CA ASP A 143 26.16 3.65 23.60
C ASP A 143 24.92 3.05 24.30
N THR A 144 25.14 2.05 25.15
CA THR A 144 24.06 1.38 25.88
C THR A 144 23.41 2.27 26.94
N ASN A 145 24.10 3.30 27.43
CA ASN A 145 23.52 4.27 28.36
C ASN A 145 22.54 5.19 27.62
N ASP A 146 22.88 5.62 26.40
CA ASP A 146 21.96 6.40 25.55
C ASP A 146 20.65 5.63 25.28
N ILE A 147 20.75 4.33 24.98
CA ILE A 147 19.58 3.46 24.83
C ILE A 147 18.78 3.33 26.15
N ALA A 148 19.47 3.14 27.28
CA ALA A 148 18.83 3.01 28.58
C ALA A 148 18.09 4.28 29.01
N GLU A 149 18.61 5.46 28.65
CA GLU A 149 17.96 6.75 28.88
C GLU A 149 16.61 6.81 28.17
N ILE A 150 16.54 6.40 26.90
CA ILE A 150 15.31 6.44 26.12
C ILE A 150 14.30 5.38 26.55
N GLU A 151 14.75 4.17 26.89
CA GLU A 151 13.90 3.18 27.55
C GLU A 151 13.28 3.74 28.83
N SER A 152 14.04 4.52 29.62
CA SER A 152 13.56 5.17 30.84
C SER A 152 12.53 6.27 30.56
N ILE A 153 12.82 7.15 29.59
CA ILE A 153 11.95 8.27 29.17
C ILE A 153 10.60 7.73 28.68
N LEU A 154 10.64 6.73 27.79
CA LEU A 154 9.46 6.14 27.17
C LEU A 154 8.77 5.10 28.06
N LYS A 155 9.44 4.61 29.11
CA LYS A 155 8.98 3.53 29.99
C LYS A 155 8.66 2.24 29.22
N ILE A 156 9.53 1.89 28.27
CA ILE A 156 9.44 0.68 27.44
C ILE A 156 10.74 -0.13 27.51
N LYS A 157 10.73 -1.28 26.84
CA LYS A 157 11.94 -1.98 26.46
C LYS A 157 12.05 -1.99 24.94
N ILE A 158 13.16 -1.50 24.41
CA ILE A 158 13.42 -1.53 22.97
C ILE A 158 13.81 -2.97 22.62
N PRO A 159 13.20 -3.59 21.59
CA PRO A 159 13.54 -4.94 21.15
C PRO A 159 15.04 -5.13 20.89
N GLU A 160 15.58 -6.30 21.23
CA GLU A 160 17.03 -6.56 21.14
C GLU A 160 17.58 -6.40 19.72
N GLN A 161 16.82 -6.80 18.71
CA GLN A 161 17.23 -6.66 17.30
C GLN A 161 17.42 -5.18 16.92
N LEU A 162 16.46 -4.33 17.29
CA LEU A 162 16.55 -2.90 17.04
C LEU A 162 17.67 -2.26 17.86
N LYS A 163 17.84 -2.61 19.15
CA LYS A 163 18.97 -2.10 19.96
C LYS A 163 20.33 -2.43 19.35
N ALA A 164 20.52 -3.68 18.93
CA ALA A 164 21.77 -4.13 18.31
C ALA A 164 22.07 -3.39 17.00
N PHE A 165 21.03 -3.02 16.26
CA PHE A 165 21.15 -2.17 15.08
C PHE A 165 21.53 -0.74 15.45
N LEU A 166 20.80 -0.11 16.37
CA LEU A 166 20.99 1.30 16.75
C LEU A 166 22.39 1.60 17.34
N LEU A 167 22.96 0.63 18.07
CA LEU A 167 24.33 0.74 18.59
C LEU A 167 25.39 0.76 17.48
N LYS A 168 25.07 0.23 16.30
CA LYS A 168 25.93 0.26 15.12
C LYS A 168 25.59 1.45 14.21
N GLN A 169 24.32 1.83 14.16
CA GLN A 169 23.76 2.78 13.22
C GLN A 169 22.76 3.70 13.91
N ASN A 170 23.15 4.93 14.21
CA ASN A 170 22.26 5.95 14.77
C ASN A 170 21.76 6.85 13.64
N GLY A 171 20.48 6.74 13.29
CA GLY A 171 19.86 7.49 12.21
C GLY A 171 20.46 7.22 10.83
N GLY A 172 20.28 8.14 9.89
CA GLY A 172 20.83 8.09 8.53
C GLY A 172 19.90 7.47 7.49
N MET A 173 20.33 7.56 6.24
CA MET A 173 19.58 7.12 5.05
C MET A 173 20.19 5.83 4.52
N PRO A 174 19.47 4.69 4.55
CA PRO A 174 19.98 3.44 4.00
C PRO A 174 20.00 3.48 2.46
N GLU A 175 20.98 2.80 1.85
CA GLU A 175 21.04 2.56 0.40
C GLU A 175 19.96 1.57 -0.02
N ASN A 176 19.86 0.44 0.70
CA ASN A 176 18.70 -0.43 0.60
C ASN A 176 17.59 0.15 1.48
N ASN A 177 16.73 0.96 0.89
CA ASN A 177 15.68 1.74 1.56
C ASN A 177 14.26 1.25 1.28
N THR A 178 14.06 0.37 0.31
CA THR A 178 12.72 0.07 -0.21
C THR A 178 12.25 -1.33 0.17
N TRP A 179 11.05 -1.40 0.73
CA TRP A 179 10.36 -2.64 1.04
C TRP A 179 9.24 -2.87 0.03
N ILE A 180 9.33 -3.96 -0.71
CA ILE A 180 8.27 -4.41 -1.62
C ILE A 180 7.25 -5.21 -0.81
N ASP A 181 5.97 -4.89 -0.96
CA ASP A 181 4.92 -5.62 -0.27
C ASP A 181 4.74 -7.01 -0.90
N PRO A 182 5.05 -8.10 -0.19
CA PRO A 182 4.87 -9.45 -0.73
C PRO A 182 3.39 -9.81 -0.93
N GLN A 183 2.44 -9.04 -0.36
CA GLN A 183 1.00 -9.27 -0.46
C GLN A 183 0.34 -8.46 -1.59
N GLY A 184 1.06 -7.50 -2.20
CA GLY A 184 0.58 -6.68 -3.30
C GLY A 184 -0.57 -5.72 -2.95
N GLU A 185 -0.71 -5.33 -1.67
CA GLU A 185 -1.61 -4.26 -1.25
C GLU A 185 -1.10 -2.88 -1.73
N TYR A 186 0.22 -2.73 -1.87
CA TYR A 186 0.92 -1.53 -2.34
C TYR A 186 2.14 -1.95 -3.17
N ASP A 187 2.61 -1.10 -4.08
CA ASP A 187 3.76 -1.44 -4.92
C ASP A 187 5.04 -1.55 -4.06
N TYR A 188 5.30 -0.54 -3.23
CA TYR A 188 6.41 -0.53 -2.26
C TYR A 188 6.23 0.58 -1.23
N VAL A 189 7.00 0.50 -0.14
CA VAL A 189 7.18 1.60 0.82
C VAL A 189 8.66 1.86 1.03
N MET A 190 9.05 3.14 1.12
CA MET A 190 10.45 3.55 1.11
C MET A 190 10.83 4.29 2.39
N ILE A 191 11.96 3.92 2.98
CA ILE A 191 12.59 4.64 4.07
C ILE A 191 13.27 5.88 3.49
N HIS A 192 12.82 7.05 3.90
CA HIS A 192 13.54 8.29 3.65
C HIS A 192 14.69 8.44 4.65
N GLU A 193 14.41 8.20 5.94
CA GLU A 193 15.41 8.35 7.01
C GLU A 193 15.12 7.40 8.16
N LEU A 194 16.19 6.82 8.74
CA LEU A 194 16.14 6.15 10.03
C LEU A 194 16.08 7.20 11.13
N VAL A 195 15.16 7.04 12.06
CA VAL A 195 14.95 8.01 13.13
C VAL A 195 16.12 7.94 14.13
N PRO A 196 16.86 9.03 14.35
CA PRO A 196 17.94 9.06 15.31
C PRO A 196 17.43 9.11 16.75
N ILE A 197 18.31 8.73 17.66
CA ILE A 197 17.97 8.52 19.07
C ILE A 197 18.46 9.66 19.95
N LYS A 198 19.67 10.16 19.70
CA LYS A 198 20.35 11.12 20.60
C LYS A 198 20.77 12.41 19.93
N TYR A 199 21.32 12.31 18.73
CA TYR A 199 21.94 13.40 17.98
C TYR A 199 21.19 13.59 16.68
N TYR A 200 20.97 14.83 16.26
CA TYR A 200 20.35 15.11 14.97
C TYR A 200 20.93 16.37 14.33
N ALA A 201 22.15 16.24 13.81
CA ALA A 201 22.94 17.33 13.28
C ALA A 201 22.24 18.03 12.11
N THR A 202 21.52 17.28 11.27
CA THR A 202 20.82 17.80 10.07
C THR A 202 19.86 18.95 10.39
N LEU A 203 19.18 18.90 11.55
CA LEU A 203 18.25 19.95 11.99
C LEU A 203 18.70 20.66 13.27
N ASN A 204 20.00 20.93 13.41
CA ASN A 204 20.58 21.67 14.55
C ASN A 204 20.24 21.04 15.92
N ASP A 205 20.31 19.71 16.03
CA ASP A 205 19.97 18.93 17.23
C ASP A 205 18.54 19.19 17.74
N ASN A 206 17.61 19.45 16.82
CA ASN A 206 16.21 19.59 17.18
C ASN A 206 15.63 18.26 17.68
N LYS A 207 15.38 18.21 18.99
CA LYS A 207 14.87 17.03 19.69
C LYS A 207 13.52 16.54 19.18
N ALA A 208 12.71 17.38 18.54
CA ALA A 208 11.41 17.00 18.01
C ALA A 208 11.47 15.85 16.98
N TYR A 209 12.65 15.60 16.41
CA TYR A 209 12.89 14.56 15.43
C TYR A 209 13.61 13.32 16.00
N LEU A 210 13.85 13.30 17.32
CA LEU A 210 14.39 12.13 17.99
C LEU A 210 13.30 11.11 18.29
N MET A 211 13.68 9.84 18.28
CA MET A 211 12.79 8.69 18.47
C MET A 211 11.84 8.83 19.66
N ASP A 212 12.34 9.31 20.80
CA ASP A 212 11.55 9.46 22.02
C ASP A 212 10.48 10.56 21.90
N HIS A 213 10.84 11.71 21.33
CA HIS A 213 9.91 12.82 21.13
C HIS A 213 8.85 12.49 20.09
N ILE A 214 9.24 11.83 18.98
CA ILE A 214 8.32 11.36 17.95
C ILE A 214 7.33 10.35 18.55
N ALA A 215 7.81 9.35 19.28
CA ALA A 215 6.95 8.36 19.94
C ALA A 215 5.97 9.02 20.91
N GLN A 216 6.45 9.92 21.79
CA GLN A 216 5.59 10.66 22.72
C GLN A 216 4.56 11.53 21.99
N GLN A 217 4.95 12.21 20.91
CA GLN A 217 4.04 13.04 20.13
C GLN A 217 2.87 12.21 19.58
N PHE A 218 3.15 11.06 18.96
CA PHE A 218 2.09 10.21 18.40
C PHE A 218 1.25 9.54 19.48
N TRP A 219 1.88 9.04 20.56
CA TRP A 219 1.18 8.36 21.64
C TRP A 219 0.29 9.29 22.47
N ASN A 220 0.72 10.53 22.73
CA ASN A 220 -0.06 11.50 23.49
C ASN A 220 -1.27 12.04 22.71
N ARG A 221 -1.19 12.02 21.38
CA ARG A 221 -2.28 12.40 20.47
C ARG A 221 -3.16 11.21 20.07
N GLU A 222 -2.87 10.02 20.60
CA GLU A 222 -3.56 8.76 20.27
C GLU A 222 -3.54 8.41 18.77
N LEU A 223 -2.56 8.93 18.02
CA LEU A 223 -2.39 8.64 16.59
C LEU A 223 -1.73 7.27 16.37
N LEU A 224 -0.89 6.83 17.30
CA LEU A 224 -0.29 5.49 17.32
C LEU A 224 -0.61 4.77 18.62
N SER A 225 -0.74 3.45 18.54
CA SER A 225 -0.71 2.58 19.71
C SER A 225 0.63 2.73 20.44
N LYS A 226 0.59 2.77 21.78
CA LYS A 226 1.80 2.83 22.63
C LYS A 226 2.70 1.60 22.51
N GLN A 227 2.23 0.56 21.83
CA GLN A 227 3.03 -0.63 21.54
C GLN A 227 3.88 -0.47 20.27
N LEU A 228 3.61 0.54 19.44
CA LEU A 228 4.33 0.80 18.19
C LEU A 228 5.36 1.91 18.43
N LEU A 229 6.63 1.54 18.33
CA LEU A 229 7.78 2.45 18.42
C LEU A 229 8.26 2.80 17.01
N PRO A 230 8.19 4.08 16.58
CA PRO A 230 8.73 4.51 15.30
C PRO A 230 10.26 4.38 15.25
N PHE A 231 10.80 3.85 14.15
CA PHE A 231 12.25 3.73 13.95
C PHE A 231 12.75 4.25 12.59
N ALA A 232 11.85 4.48 11.63
CA ALA A 232 12.16 5.12 10.37
C ALA A 232 10.94 5.90 9.86
N ASN A 233 11.15 6.85 8.96
CA ASN A 233 10.08 7.57 8.28
C ASN A 233 10.26 7.55 6.77
N ASP A 234 9.16 7.72 6.05
CA ASP A 234 9.19 8.06 4.62
C ASP A 234 9.28 9.59 4.42
N ALA A 235 9.29 10.04 3.16
CA ALA A 235 9.32 11.46 2.81
C ALA A 235 7.95 12.15 3.01
N GLY A 236 6.87 11.37 3.15
CA GLY A 236 5.50 11.85 3.34
C GLY A 236 5.11 12.08 4.80
N GLY A 237 5.98 11.73 5.75
CA GLY A 237 5.71 11.84 7.19
C GLY A 237 4.95 10.63 7.78
N ASN A 238 4.95 9.51 7.07
CA ASN A 238 4.52 8.21 7.60
C ASN A 238 5.71 7.48 8.22
N TYR A 239 5.43 6.50 9.07
CA TYR A 239 6.47 5.89 9.91
C TYR A 239 6.48 4.37 9.86
N PHE A 240 7.69 3.83 9.78
CA PHE A 240 7.96 2.42 10.06
C PHE A 240 8.10 2.25 11.56
N CYS A 241 7.31 1.32 12.10
CA CYS A 241 7.20 1.08 13.54
C CYS A 241 7.47 -0.38 13.86
N ILE A 242 8.16 -0.63 14.97
CA ILE A 242 8.29 -1.95 15.57
C ILE A 242 7.29 -2.07 16.72
N ASN A 243 6.60 -3.20 16.80
CA ASN A 243 5.81 -3.51 17.97
C ASN A 243 6.72 -4.01 19.10
N ILE A 244 6.76 -3.30 20.23
CA ILE A 244 7.68 -3.57 21.34
C ILE A 244 7.39 -4.90 22.07
N ASN A 245 6.19 -5.48 21.88
CA ASN A 245 5.77 -6.70 22.58
C ASN A 245 6.00 -7.97 21.74
N ASN A 246 5.86 -7.87 20.41
CA ASN A 246 5.95 -9.03 19.52
C ASN A 246 6.97 -8.87 18.39
N GLU A 247 7.70 -7.75 18.34
CA GLU A 247 8.79 -7.42 17.42
C GLU A 247 8.40 -7.33 15.93
N LYS A 248 7.11 -7.47 15.60
CA LYS A 248 6.59 -7.32 14.23
C LYS A 248 6.76 -5.89 13.73
N ILE A 249 6.95 -5.76 12.41
CA ILE A 249 7.19 -4.48 11.74
C ILE A 249 5.92 -4.04 11.01
N TYR A 250 5.63 -2.75 11.14
CA TYR A 250 4.46 -2.11 10.57
C TYR A 250 4.81 -0.80 9.87
N TYR A 251 4.06 -0.46 8.84
CA TYR A 251 4.05 0.88 8.24
C TYR A 251 2.78 1.60 8.67
N CYS A 252 2.91 2.82 9.19
CA CYS A 252 1.83 3.57 9.82
C CYS A 252 1.59 4.89 9.10
N THR A 253 0.36 5.09 8.61
CA THR A 253 -0.05 6.31 7.89
C THR A 253 -0.92 7.22 8.74
N PHE A 254 -0.87 8.54 8.50
CA PHE A 254 -1.56 9.52 9.36
C PHE A 254 -2.57 10.40 8.63
N ASP A 255 -2.67 10.27 7.32
CA ASP A 255 -3.56 11.01 6.44
C ASP A 255 -4.96 10.38 6.30
N THR A 256 -5.16 9.18 6.83
CA THR A 256 -6.39 8.39 6.66
C THR A 256 -7.40 8.49 7.82
N TRP A 257 -7.15 9.42 8.77
CA TRP A 257 -7.95 9.58 9.99
C TRP A 257 -9.41 9.95 9.69
N SER A 258 -10.34 9.36 10.43
CA SER A 258 -11.77 9.64 10.31
C SER A 258 -12.42 9.88 11.66
N ASP A 259 -13.11 11.02 11.80
CA ASP A 259 -13.89 11.36 12.99
C ASP A 259 -15.09 10.41 13.23
N ASN A 260 -15.45 9.62 12.22
CA ASN A 260 -16.53 8.63 12.30
C ASN A 260 -16.07 7.28 12.87
N LEU A 261 -14.77 7.10 13.11
CA LEU A 261 -14.20 5.87 13.64
C LEU A 261 -13.74 6.08 15.08
N SER A 262 -13.74 5.00 15.88
CA SER A 262 -13.09 5.04 17.18
C SER A 262 -11.57 5.24 17.01
N VAL A 263 -10.89 5.68 18.07
CA VAL A 263 -9.43 5.79 18.09
C VAL A 263 -8.76 4.45 17.73
N LEU A 264 -9.28 3.34 18.27
CA LEU A 264 -8.73 2.02 18.01
C LEU A 264 -8.93 1.60 16.55
N ASP A 265 -10.10 1.88 15.98
CA ASP A 265 -10.40 1.56 14.57
C ASP A 265 -9.55 2.42 13.64
N ASN A 266 -9.34 3.70 13.94
CA ASN A 266 -8.43 4.56 13.20
C ASN A 266 -7.00 4.01 13.26
N GLN A 267 -6.48 3.72 14.45
CA GLN A 267 -5.14 3.13 14.60
C GLN A 267 -5.01 1.81 13.82
N SER A 268 -6.00 0.93 13.88
CA SER A 268 -5.99 -0.35 13.16
C SER A 268 -6.06 -0.19 11.64
N LYS A 269 -6.83 0.81 11.15
CA LYS A 269 -6.95 1.14 9.73
C LYS A 269 -5.66 1.75 9.19
N SER A 270 -5.01 2.60 9.98
CA SER A 270 -3.78 3.32 9.66
C SER A 270 -2.50 2.51 9.83
N THR A 271 -2.61 1.22 10.22
CA THR A 271 -1.47 0.34 10.46
C THR A 271 -1.47 -0.82 9.45
N LEU A 272 -0.39 -0.89 8.68
CA LEU A 272 -0.09 -1.95 7.73
C LEU A 272 0.98 -2.88 8.30
N PHE A 273 0.76 -4.19 8.26
CA PHE A 273 1.77 -5.18 8.65
C PHE A 273 2.75 -5.41 7.51
N LEU A 274 4.05 -5.39 7.79
CA LEU A 274 5.10 -5.63 6.80
C LEU A 274 5.73 -7.02 6.95
N CYS A 275 6.27 -7.33 8.14
CA CYS A 275 6.91 -8.63 8.39
C CYS A 275 7.05 -8.95 9.88
N GLU A 276 7.55 -10.16 10.18
CA GLU A 276 7.53 -10.73 11.52
C GLU A 276 8.66 -10.22 12.42
N SER A 277 9.72 -9.61 11.88
CA SER A 277 10.84 -9.13 12.70
C SER A 277 11.66 -8.02 12.05
N PHE A 278 12.40 -7.27 12.88
CA PHE A 278 13.31 -6.21 12.41
C PHE A 278 14.41 -6.73 11.49
N ASN A 279 15.05 -7.86 11.83
CA ASN A 279 16.11 -8.41 10.99
C ASN A 279 15.57 -8.89 9.63
N GLU A 280 14.37 -9.49 9.61
CA GLU A 280 13.71 -9.84 8.35
C GLU A 280 13.48 -8.58 7.52
N PHE A 281 12.91 -7.52 8.14
CA PHE A 281 12.68 -6.25 7.49
C PHE A 281 13.95 -5.72 6.81
N MET A 282 15.00 -5.50 7.59
CA MET A 282 16.27 -4.96 7.09
C MET A 282 16.93 -5.86 6.04
N SER A 283 16.74 -7.18 6.12
CA SER A 283 17.36 -8.13 5.18
C SER A 283 16.72 -8.17 3.79
N LYS A 284 15.47 -7.71 3.65
CA LYS A 284 14.76 -7.71 2.35
C LYS A 284 14.63 -6.32 1.74
N LEU A 285 15.13 -5.27 2.39
CA LEU A 285 15.19 -3.96 1.77
C LEU A 285 16.07 -4.02 0.52
N ILE A 286 15.59 -3.41 -0.55
CA ILE A 286 16.30 -3.21 -1.82
C ILE A 286 16.61 -1.73 -2.03
N CYS A 287 17.48 -1.41 -2.98
CA CYS A 287 17.73 -0.02 -3.36
C CYS A 287 16.65 0.44 -4.35
N ASP A 288 16.10 1.63 -4.14
CA ASP A 288 15.11 2.24 -5.03
C ASP A 288 15.68 2.56 -6.42
N GLU A 289 16.97 2.91 -6.51
CA GLU A 289 17.64 3.09 -7.81
C GLU A 289 17.58 1.81 -8.66
N ASP A 290 17.60 0.62 -8.02
CA ASP A 290 17.47 -0.67 -8.71
C ASP A 290 16.03 -0.93 -9.18
N LEU A 291 15.05 -0.09 -8.80
CA LEU A 291 13.68 -0.10 -9.32
C LEU A 291 13.52 0.80 -10.56
N GLU A 292 14.35 1.83 -10.70
CA GLU A 292 14.24 2.83 -11.79
C GLU A 292 15.00 2.42 -13.07
N ASP A 293 15.94 1.48 -12.96
CA ASP A 293 16.79 1.00 -14.05
C ASP A 293 16.14 -0.08 -14.96
N PHE A 294 14.82 -0.26 -14.87
CA PHE A 294 14.05 -1.25 -15.63
C PHE A 294 12.82 -0.63 -16.29
#